data_AF-A0AAD4QCD2-F1
#
_entry.id   AF-A0AAD4QCD2-F1
#
_cell.length_a   1.000
_cell.length_b   1.000
_cell.length_c   1.000
_cell.angle_alpha   90.00
_cell.angle_beta   90.00
_cell.angle_gamma   90.00
#
_symmetry.space_group_name_H-M   'P 1'
#
loop_
_entity.id
_entity.type
_entity.pdbx_description
1 polymer ?
#
loop_
_entity_poly.entity_id
_entity_poly.type
_entity_poly.pdbx_seq_one_letter_code
_entity_poly.pdbx_strand_id
1 'polypeptide(L)'
;MSQFNEQETSSRLSPQRDASSGSARLERLTALERRLNRGASPLLDAVQDPQPFDANHAKRIEFRRLVDPGIIRPNSKEVALRSLHTLSTIAENLLREPENPKFRQFKPTNTIIKRDIVDPKGTLEYVVAMGFRPEVDQFQPYYTFNGKHLPDLRIGAAILREALQTVGKEEDEGLKVRIAKAEEELRIKRAKEAFMEDRRAQALRTERERKIRSQEGVAQAQSPIPGGHVDDLELELD
;
A
#
# COMPACT_ATOMS: atom_id res chain seq x y z
N MET A 1 -82.00 -37.39 -5.10
CA MET A 1 -80.88 -38.14 -5.71
C MET A 1 -80.29 -37.21 -6.77
N SER A 2 -79.46 -36.21 -6.43
CA SER A 2 -78.05 -36.29 -5.94
C SER A 2 -77.20 -37.03 -6.97
N GLN A 3 -76.15 -36.48 -7.59
CA GLN A 3 -74.95 -35.79 -7.09
C GLN A 3 -74.31 -35.02 -8.28
N PHE A 4 -73.95 -33.73 -8.16
CA PHE A 4 -72.72 -33.12 -7.63
C PHE A 4 -71.58 -32.93 -8.65
N ASN A 5 -71.00 -31.74 -8.50
CA ASN A 5 -70.05 -30.98 -9.31
C ASN A 5 -68.59 -31.29 -8.90
N GLU A 6 -67.62 -30.66 -9.60
CA GLU A 6 -66.19 -30.49 -9.21
C GLU A 6 -65.29 -31.73 -9.38
N GLN A 7 -64.00 -31.71 -9.72
CA GLN A 7 -62.86 -30.77 -9.87
C GLN A 7 -61.70 -31.68 -10.43
N GLU A 8 -60.77 -31.32 -11.33
CA GLU A 8 -59.50 -30.58 -11.15
C GLU A 8 -58.30 -31.29 -11.83
N THR A 9 -57.18 -30.55 -11.94
CA THR A 9 -55.79 -30.90 -12.32
C THR A 9 -55.45 -30.71 -13.82
N SER A 10 -54.87 -29.59 -14.31
CA SER A 10 -53.70 -28.75 -13.96
C SER A 10 -52.35 -29.29 -14.49
N SER A 11 -51.70 -28.52 -15.40
CA SER A 11 -50.27 -28.12 -15.36
C SER A 11 -49.49 -28.04 -16.69
N ARG A 12 -48.81 -26.87 -16.85
CA ARG A 12 -47.60 -26.48 -17.63
C ARG A 12 -47.78 -26.03 -19.09
N LEU A 13 -47.67 -24.72 -19.43
CA LEU A 13 -46.47 -23.83 -19.52
C LEU A 13 -45.41 -24.37 -20.50
N SER A 14 -44.84 -23.69 -21.51
CA SER A 14 -44.90 -22.34 -22.10
C SER A 14 -44.14 -22.42 -23.47
N PRO A 15 -43.50 -21.37 -24.04
CA PRO A 15 -44.04 -20.61 -25.16
C PRO A 15 -43.11 -20.49 -26.38
N GLN A 16 -43.64 -19.75 -27.36
CA GLN A 16 -43.12 -19.27 -28.65
C GLN A 16 -41.61 -19.00 -28.78
N ARG A 17 -41.07 -19.46 -29.91
CA ARG A 17 -39.84 -18.98 -30.56
C ARG A 17 -40.16 -17.83 -31.52
N ASP A 18 -39.10 -17.06 -31.80
CA ASP A 18 -38.88 -16.19 -32.98
C ASP A 18 -39.20 -14.70 -32.86
N ALA A 19 -38.38 -13.99 -32.07
CA ALA A 19 -38.21 -12.53 -32.16
C ALA A 19 -36.77 -12.10 -31.79
N SER A 20 -35.74 -12.56 -32.50
CA SER A 20 -34.33 -12.28 -32.11
C SER A 20 -33.35 -11.92 -33.23
N SER A 21 -33.79 -11.67 -34.48
CA SER A 21 -32.86 -11.29 -35.56
C SER A 21 -32.63 -9.77 -35.70
N GLY A 22 -33.62 -8.95 -35.34
CA GLY A 22 -33.53 -7.47 -35.42
C GLY A 22 -32.74 -6.84 -34.26
N SER A 23 -33.04 -7.24 -33.02
CA SER A 23 -32.38 -6.72 -31.81
C SER A 23 -30.90 -7.02 -31.80
N ALA A 24 -30.51 -8.25 -32.16
CA ALA A 24 -29.12 -8.68 -32.20
C ALA A 24 -28.28 -7.90 -33.23
N ARG A 25 -28.89 -7.45 -34.34
CA ARG A 25 -28.22 -6.61 -35.35
C ARG A 25 -28.05 -5.17 -34.85
N LEU A 26 -29.06 -4.64 -34.18
CA LEU A 26 -29.02 -3.29 -33.58
C LEU A 26 -28.02 -3.23 -32.40
N GLU A 27 -27.97 -4.28 -31.58
CA GLU A 27 -27.03 -4.44 -30.47
C GLU A 27 -25.59 -4.56 -30.97
N ARG A 28 -25.35 -5.26 -32.08
CA ARG A 28 -24.02 -5.33 -32.70
C ARG A 28 -23.56 -3.99 -33.26
N LEU A 29 -24.46 -3.22 -33.88
CA LEU A 29 -24.15 -1.88 -34.39
C LEU A 29 -23.86 -0.89 -33.24
N THR A 30 -24.67 -0.90 -32.19
CA THR A 30 -24.45 -0.06 -31.00
C THR A 30 -23.21 -0.48 -30.20
N ALA A 31 -22.86 -1.78 -30.16
CA ALA A 31 -21.61 -2.25 -29.56
C ALA A 31 -20.37 -1.81 -30.36
N LEU A 32 -20.46 -1.80 -31.70
CA LEU A 32 -19.40 -1.27 -32.58
C LEU A 32 -19.23 0.24 -32.41
N GLU A 33 -20.34 0.98 -32.32
CA GLU A 33 -20.33 2.43 -32.12
C GLU A 33 -19.74 2.83 -30.75
N ARG A 34 -20.04 2.07 -29.69
CA ARG A 34 -19.39 2.25 -28.38
C ARG A 34 -17.89 1.94 -28.40
N ARG A 35 -17.44 1.01 -29.25
CA ARG A 35 -16.02 0.68 -29.41
C ARG A 35 -15.29 1.76 -30.21
N LEU A 36 -15.96 2.36 -31.19
CA LEU A 36 -15.46 3.51 -31.95
C LEU A 36 -15.36 4.77 -31.06
N ASN A 37 -16.39 5.06 -30.26
CA ASN A 37 -16.40 6.20 -29.34
C ASN A 37 -15.48 6.02 -28.12
N ARG A 38 -15.24 4.79 -27.63
CA ARG A 38 -14.21 4.53 -26.61
C ARG A 38 -12.78 4.61 -27.15
N GLY A 39 -12.61 4.60 -28.48
CA GLY A 39 -11.32 4.85 -29.13
C GLY A 39 -11.06 6.32 -29.48
N ALA A 40 -12.04 7.20 -29.32
CA ALA A 40 -11.99 8.59 -29.74
C ALA A 40 -11.81 9.57 -28.57
N SER A 41 -10.69 9.44 -27.85
CA SER A 41 -9.90 10.50 -27.19
C SER A 41 -8.82 9.81 -26.33
N PRO A 42 -7.52 9.95 -26.67
CA PRO A 42 -6.87 11.25 -26.72
C PRO A 42 -6.23 11.54 -28.08
N LEU A 43 -6.81 12.50 -28.82
CA LEU A 43 -6.23 13.06 -30.03
C LEU A 43 -5.18 14.14 -29.71
N LEU A 44 -4.31 13.90 -28.73
CA LEU A 44 -3.21 14.81 -28.38
C LEU A 44 -1.86 14.12 -28.10
N ASP A 45 -1.73 12.78 -28.18
CA ASP A 45 -0.48 12.09 -27.79
C ASP A 45 0.12 11.15 -28.85
N ALA A 46 -0.38 11.17 -30.09
CA ALA A 46 0.10 10.29 -31.16
C ALA A 46 0.69 11.06 -32.36
N VAL A 47 1.52 12.07 -32.09
CA VAL A 47 2.65 12.36 -32.98
C VAL A 47 3.86 11.64 -32.41
N GLN A 48 3.78 10.31 -32.38
CA GLN A 48 4.99 9.49 -32.28
C GLN A 48 5.48 9.33 -33.72
N ASP A 49 6.39 10.22 -34.12
CA ASP A 49 7.28 9.92 -35.24
C ASP A 49 7.77 8.47 -35.06
N PRO A 50 7.71 7.62 -36.11
CA PRO A 50 8.28 6.29 -36.08
C PRO A 50 9.80 6.42 -36.05
N GLN A 51 10.34 6.86 -34.92
CA GLN A 51 11.75 6.79 -34.60
C GLN A 51 12.10 5.31 -34.44
N PRO A 52 13.21 4.85 -35.05
CA PRO A 52 13.61 3.45 -34.95
C PRO A 52 13.70 3.07 -33.47
N PHE A 53 13.02 1.97 -33.12
CA PHE A 53 12.86 1.45 -31.75
C PHE A 53 14.19 1.38 -30.97
N ASP A 54 15.31 1.23 -31.69
CA ASP A 54 16.66 1.13 -31.14
C ASP A 54 17.32 2.46 -30.74
N ALA A 55 17.02 3.59 -31.40
CA ALA A 55 17.74 4.84 -31.15
C ALA A 55 17.50 5.39 -29.73
N ASN A 56 16.28 5.22 -29.22
CA ASN A 56 15.91 5.65 -27.88
C ASN A 56 16.34 4.65 -26.80
N HIS A 57 16.66 3.40 -27.16
CA HIS A 57 16.99 2.35 -26.21
C HIS A 57 18.31 2.64 -25.49
N ALA A 58 19.35 3.05 -26.23
CA ALA A 58 20.64 3.43 -25.65
C ALA A 58 20.49 4.59 -24.64
N LYS A 59 19.71 5.62 -25.00
CA LYS A 59 19.41 6.75 -24.12
C LYS A 59 18.62 6.37 -22.88
N ARG A 60 17.63 5.49 -23.01
CA ARG A 60 16.89 4.95 -21.86
C ARG A 60 17.81 4.21 -20.89
N ILE A 61 18.74 3.41 -21.39
CA ILE A 61 19.74 2.73 -20.54
C ILE A 61 20.63 3.75 -19.83
N GLU A 62 21.11 4.76 -20.55
CA GLU A 62 21.93 5.84 -19.98
C GLU A 62 21.19 6.54 -18.83
N PHE A 63 19.94 6.96 -19.05
CA PHE A 63 19.12 7.58 -18.01
C PHE A 63 18.86 6.65 -16.83
N ARG A 64 18.57 5.36 -17.05
CA ARG A 64 18.40 4.40 -15.94
C ARG A 64 19.68 4.24 -15.11
N ARG A 65 20.85 4.25 -15.75
CA ARG A 65 22.15 4.25 -15.05
C ARG A 65 22.36 5.54 -14.26
N LEU A 66 21.86 6.67 -14.72
CA LEU A 66 21.95 7.91 -13.94
C LEU A 66 20.98 7.88 -12.74
N VAL A 67 19.84 7.21 -12.83
CA VAL A 67 18.90 7.08 -11.71
C VAL A 67 19.41 6.11 -10.64
N ASP A 68 19.57 4.82 -10.97
CA ASP A 68 19.74 3.79 -9.94
C ASP A 68 21.14 3.84 -9.29
N PRO A 69 22.25 3.63 -10.04
CA PRO A 69 23.57 3.77 -9.46
C PRO A 69 24.00 5.24 -9.28
N GLY A 70 23.41 6.19 -10.01
CA GLY A 70 23.79 7.60 -9.95
C GLY A 70 23.11 8.41 -8.84
N ILE A 71 21.80 8.24 -8.61
CA ILE A 71 21.02 9.04 -7.65
C ILE A 71 20.57 8.18 -6.45
N ILE A 72 19.95 7.03 -6.69
CA ILE A 72 19.31 6.26 -5.62
C ILE A 72 20.35 5.63 -4.69
N ARG A 73 21.38 5.00 -5.24
CA ARG A 73 22.39 4.29 -4.45
C ARG A 73 23.29 5.19 -3.56
N PRO A 74 23.79 6.35 -4.02
CA PRO A 74 24.71 7.16 -3.22
C PRO A 74 24.03 8.11 -2.23
N ASN A 75 22.71 8.31 -2.32
CA ASN A 75 21.95 9.22 -1.45
C ASN A 75 21.04 8.43 -0.49
N SER A 76 20.55 9.08 0.56
CA SER A 76 19.48 8.47 1.37
C SER A 76 18.19 8.40 0.56
N LYS A 77 17.33 7.42 0.85
CA LYS A 77 16.06 7.20 0.12
C LYS A 77 15.20 8.47 0.06
N GLU A 78 15.06 9.17 1.19
CA GLU A 78 14.29 10.41 1.28
C GLU A 78 14.87 11.53 0.39
N VAL A 79 16.20 11.69 0.38
CA VAL A 79 16.87 12.69 -0.46
C VAL A 79 16.68 12.33 -1.92
N ALA A 80 16.91 11.07 -2.30
CA ALA A 80 16.74 10.60 -3.67
C ALA A 80 15.29 10.81 -4.16
N LEU A 81 14.28 10.51 -3.35
CA LEU A 81 12.88 10.73 -3.72
C LEU A 81 12.53 12.20 -3.92
N ARG A 82 12.97 13.09 -3.00
CA ARG A 82 12.77 14.54 -3.17
C ARG A 82 13.43 15.03 -4.45
N SER A 83 14.66 14.59 -4.71
CA SER A 83 15.37 14.91 -5.93
C SER A 83 14.65 14.44 -7.19
N LEU A 84 14.23 13.18 -7.24
CA LEU A 84 13.49 12.61 -8.37
C LEU A 84 12.17 13.35 -8.63
N HIS A 85 11.45 13.75 -7.57
CA HIS A 85 10.22 14.54 -7.69
C HIS A 85 10.50 15.94 -8.28
N THR A 86 11.52 16.63 -7.78
CA THR A 86 11.91 17.94 -8.30
C THR A 86 12.38 17.86 -9.76
N LEU A 87 13.14 16.82 -10.12
CA LEU A 87 13.55 16.56 -11.50
C LEU A 87 12.34 16.31 -12.42
N SER A 88 11.38 15.49 -11.98
CA SER A 88 10.15 15.22 -12.75
C SER A 88 9.36 16.51 -12.96
N THR A 89 9.24 17.33 -11.91
CA THR A 89 8.52 18.62 -11.96
C THR A 89 9.16 19.57 -12.96
N ILE A 90 10.49 19.69 -12.97
CA ILE A 90 11.21 20.54 -13.94
C ILE A 90 10.98 20.03 -15.37
N ALA A 91 11.13 18.72 -15.59
CA ALA A 91 10.97 18.14 -16.91
C ALA A 91 9.52 18.28 -17.42
N GLU A 92 8.52 18.02 -16.59
CA GLU A 92 7.10 18.14 -16.94
C GLU A 92 6.68 19.60 -17.23
N ASN A 93 7.12 20.55 -16.41
CA ASN A 93 6.82 21.97 -16.64
C ASN A 93 7.40 22.45 -17.99
N LEU A 94 8.62 22.01 -18.30
CA LEU A 94 9.28 22.36 -19.56
C LEU A 94 8.64 21.66 -20.77
N LEU A 95 8.18 20.40 -20.63
CA LEU A 95 7.44 19.70 -21.67
C LEU A 95 6.05 20.31 -21.91
N ARG A 96 5.40 20.82 -20.86
CA ARG A 96 4.09 21.48 -20.94
C ARG A 96 4.19 22.87 -21.58
N GLU A 97 5.20 23.64 -21.21
CA GLU A 97 5.39 25.02 -21.67
C GLU A 97 6.83 25.22 -22.19
N PRO A 98 7.14 24.69 -23.39
CA PRO A 98 8.51 24.72 -23.91
C PRO A 98 9.00 26.12 -24.26
N GLU A 99 8.10 27.08 -24.54
CA GLU A 99 8.44 28.47 -24.89
C GLU A 99 8.60 29.40 -23.69
N ASN A 100 8.23 28.96 -22.49
CA ASN A 100 8.28 29.81 -21.31
C ASN A 100 9.74 29.92 -20.79
N PRO A 101 10.35 31.12 -20.81
CA PRO A 101 11.75 31.29 -20.42
C PRO A 101 12.01 30.92 -18.96
N LYS A 102 10.98 31.00 -18.09
CA LYS A 102 11.09 30.64 -16.67
C LYS A 102 11.40 29.16 -16.46
N PHE A 103 10.89 28.28 -17.32
CA PHE A 103 11.12 26.83 -17.21
C PHE A 103 12.36 26.37 -17.98
N ARG A 104 12.81 27.18 -18.95
CA ARG A 104 14.05 26.93 -19.69
C ARG A 104 15.30 27.11 -18.84
N GLN A 105 15.25 27.91 -17.77
CA GLN A 105 16.43 28.17 -16.95
C GLN A 105 16.13 28.10 -15.46
N PHE A 106 17.11 27.64 -14.68
CA PHE A 106 17.03 27.71 -13.22
C PHE A 106 18.35 28.17 -12.61
N LYS A 107 18.25 28.83 -11.45
CA LYS A 107 19.40 29.24 -10.65
C LYS A 107 19.80 28.13 -9.68
N PRO A 108 21.06 27.70 -9.64
CA PRO A 108 21.54 26.74 -8.65
C PRO A 108 21.52 27.30 -7.22
N THR A 109 21.40 28.63 -7.05
CA THR A 109 21.30 29.30 -5.75
C THR A 109 19.91 29.23 -5.12
N ASN A 110 18.87 28.84 -5.87
CA ASN A 110 17.54 28.66 -5.30
C ASN A 110 17.57 27.56 -4.24
N THR A 111 16.97 27.78 -3.08
CA THR A 111 17.06 26.87 -1.93
C THR A 111 16.56 25.46 -2.23
N ILE A 112 15.47 25.33 -2.99
CA ILE A 112 14.90 24.02 -3.38
C ILE A 112 15.83 23.35 -4.38
N ILE A 113 16.26 24.07 -5.42
CA ILE A 113 17.17 23.55 -6.45
C ILE A 113 18.50 23.13 -5.83
N LYS A 114 19.05 23.93 -4.93
CA LYS A 114 20.31 23.64 -4.27
C LYS A 114 20.21 22.34 -3.48
N ARG A 115 19.21 22.25 -2.59
CA ARG A 115 19.00 21.09 -1.71
C ARG A 115 18.63 19.82 -2.46
N ASP A 116 17.84 19.93 -3.54
CA ASP A 116 17.22 18.77 -4.20
C ASP A 116 17.93 18.38 -5.52
N ILE A 117 18.77 19.26 -6.10
CA ILE A 117 19.46 19.00 -7.38
C ILE A 117 20.98 19.20 -7.30
N VAL A 118 21.45 20.24 -6.62
CA VAL A 118 22.90 20.58 -6.62
C VAL A 118 23.67 19.80 -5.57
N ASP A 119 23.14 19.72 -4.34
CA ASP A 119 23.79 19.07 -3.21
C ASP A 119 23.74 17.53 -3.30
N PRO A 120 22.65 16.89 -3.77
CA PRO A 120 22.60 15.44 -3.93
C PRO A 120 23.50 14.95 -5.07
N LYS A 121 24.06 13.75 -4.92
CA LYS A 121 24.97 13.18 -5.93
C LYS A 121 24.17 12.63 -7.12
N GLY A 122 24.66 12.84 -8.35
CA GLY A 122 24.11 12.27 -9.57
C GLY A 122 22.92 13.03 -10.18
N THR A 123 22.29 13.92 -9.43
CA THR A 123 21.10 14.67 -9.86
C THR A 123 21.45 15.77 -10.86
N LEU A 124 22.57 16.45 -10.66
CA LEU A 124 23.02 17.50 -11.57
C LEU A 124 23.43 16.91 -12.93
N GLU A 125 24.12 15.76 -12.91
CA GLU A 125 24.50 14.99 -14.09
C GLU A 125 23.26 14.53 -14.87
N TYR A 126 22.20 14.12 -14.17
CA TYR A 126 20.92 13.79 -14.78
C TYR A 126 20.31 14.98 -15.52
N VAL A 127 20.34 16.17 -14.90
CA VAL A 127 19.84 17.41 -15.50
C VAL A 127 20.65 17.80 -16.75
N VAL A 128 21.97 17.64 -16.68
CA VAL A 128 22.85 17.86 -17.85
C VAL A 128 22.55 16.86 -18.96
N ALA A 129 22.31 15.58 -18.64
CA ALA A 129 21.94 14.57 -19.61
C ALA A 129 20.59 14.86 -20.28
N MET A 130 19.63 15.45 -19.55
CA MET A 130 18.36 15.92 -20.13
C MET A 130 18.52 17.11 -21.09
N GLY A 131 19.67 17.79 -21.09
CA GLY A 131 19.96 18.87 -22.05
C GLY A 131 20.15 20.26 -21.44
N PHE A 132 20.21 20.36 -20.11
CA PHE A 132 20.59 21.62 -19.46
C PHE A 132 22.10 21.84 -19.53
N ARG A 133 22.53 23.09 -19.68
CA ARG A 133 23.94 23.48 -19.74
C ARG A 133 24.21 24.63 -18.79
N PRO A 134 25.37 24.65 -18.10
CA PRO A 134 25.75 25.76 -17.25
C PRO A 134 26.09 26.97 -18.12
N GLU A 135 25.45 28.09 -17.84
CA GLU A 135 25.69 29.39 -18.46
C GLU A 135 25.89 30.44 -17.37
N VAL A 136 26.58 31.52 -17.70
CA VAL A 136 26.76 32.66 -16.79
C VAL A 136 26.10 33.87 -17.41
N ASP A 137 25.08 34.39 -16.73
CA ASP A 137 24.41 35.62 -17.10
C ASP A 137 24.55 36.62 -15.96
N GLN A 138 25.04 37.83 -16.26
CA GLN A 138 25.30 38.89 -15.28
C GLN A 138 26.11 38.43 -14.04
N PHE A 139 27.16 37.63 -14.25
CA PHE A 139 27.99 37.04 -13.19
C PHE A 139 27.25 36.08 -12.25
N GLN A 140 26.05 35.63 -12.59
CA GLN A 140 25.31 34.60 -11.87
C GLN A 140 25.28 33.31 -12.70
N PRO A 141 25.57 32.14 -12.10
CA PRO A 141 25.45 30.86 -12.80
C PRO A 141 23.98 30.49 -12.98
N TYR A 142 23.64 30.00 -14.16
CA TYR A 142 22.33 29.46 -14.53
C TYR A 142 22.51 28.11 -15.21
N TYR A 143 21.49 27.27 -15.16
CA TYR A 143 21.38 26.12 -16.04
C TYR A 143 20.30 26.41 -17.05
N THR A 144 20.67 26.50 -18.33
CA THR A 144 19.77 26.81 -19.44
C THR A 144 19.53 25.55 -20.27
N PHE A 145 18.27 25.28 -20.60
CA PHE A 145 17.86 24.17 -21.43
C PHE A 145 18.01 24.51 -22.91
N ASN A 146 18.62 23.60 -23.66
CA ASN A 146 18.70 23.69 -25.11
C ASN A 146 17.57 22.86 -25.75
N GLY A 147 16.70 23.52 -26.51
CA GLY A 147 15.55 22.91 -27.19
C GLY A 147 15.90 21.76 -28.15
N LYS A 148 17.16 21.64 -28.59
CA LYS A 148 17.63 20.50 -29.40
C LYS A 148 17.55 19.16 -28.65
N HIS A 149 17.60 19.19 -27.31
CA HIS A 149 17.55 18.01 -26.45
C HIS A 149 16.13 17.66 -25.98
N LEU A 150 15.09 18.20 -26.63
CA LEU A 150 13.70 17.88 -26.30
C LEU A 150 13.37 16.37 -26.39
N PRO A 151 13.93 15.58 -27.32
CA PRO A 151 13.78 14.12 -27.31
C PRO A 151 14.39 13.47 -26.07
N ASP A 152 15.59 13.89 -25.68
CA ASP A 152 16.29 13.39 -24.48
C ASP A 152 15.49 13.72 -23.21
N LEU A 153 14.94 14.94 -23.13
CA LEU A 153 14.07 15.38 -22.04
C LEU A 153 12.81 14.50 -21.92
N ARG A 154 12.16 14.17 -23.05
CA ARG A 154 10.97 13.28 -23.06
C ARG A 154 11.32 11.88 -22.54
N ILE A 155 12.47 11.35 -22.94
CA ILE A 155 12.95 10.05 -22.47
C ILE A 155 13.25 10.12 -20.97
N GLY A 156 14.00 11.13 -20.52
CA GLY A 156 14.33 11.34 -19.12
C GLY A 156 13.08 11.45 -18.25
N ALA A 157 12.10 12.28 -18.65
CA ALA A 157 10.82 12.42 -17.95
C ALA A 157 10.04 11.09 -17.84
N ALA A 158 10.07 10.26 -18.89
CA ALA A 158 9.45 8.94 -18.85
C ALA A 158 10.14 8.00 -17.85
N ILE A 159 11.48 7.99 -17.83
CA ILE A 159 12.27 7.18 -16.88
C ILE A 159 12.09 7.67 -15.44
N LEU A 160 12.02 8.99 -15.19
CA LEU A 160 11.76 9.54 -13.86
C LEU A 160 10.40 9.10 -13.31
N ARG A 161 9.35 9.10 -14.14
CA ARG A 161 8.03 8.59 -13.74
C ARG A 161 8.06 7.10 -13.41
N GLU A 162 8.75 6.29 -14.22
CA GLU A 162 8.95 4.86 -13.96
C GLU A 162 9.70 4.63 -12.63
N ALA A 163 10.77 5.41 -12.39
CA ALA A 163 11.56 5.33 -11.17
C ALA A 163 10.75 5.70 -9.93
N LEU A 164 9.99 6.81 -9.97
CA LEU A 164 9.11 7.23 -8.87
C LEU A 164 8.05 6.17 -8.55
N GLN A 165 7.47 5.54 -9.57
CA GLN A 165 6.53 4.43 -9.36
C GLN A 165 7.18 3.20 -8.75
N THR A 166 8.43 2.91 -9.12
CA THR A 166 9.18 1.75 -8.60
C THR A 166 9.56 1.96 -7.14
N VAL A 167 10.16 3.11 -6.81
CA VAL A 167 10.58 3.42 -5.43
C VAL A 167 9.37 3.55 -4.50
N GLY A 168 8.27 4.15 -4.97
CA GLY A 168 7.03 4.24 -4.17
C GLY A 168 6.46 2.86 -3.80
N LYS A 169 6.49 1.89 -4.73
CA LYS A 169 6.06 0.51 -4.43
C LYS A 169 6.97 -0.17 -3.42
N GLU A 170 8.29 0.01 -3.55
CA GLU A 170 9.25 -0.55 -2.59
C GLU A 170 9.07 0.01 -1.18
N GLU A 171 8.72 1.30 -1.05
CA GLU A 171 8.43 1.91 0.25
C GLU A 171 7.17 1.33 0.87
N ASP A 172 6.09 1.21 0.10
CA ASP A 172 4.83 0.63 0.58
C ASP A 172 5.03 -0.82 1.04
N GLU A 173 5.77 -1.62 0.29
CA GLU A 173 6.10 -3.00 0.66
C GLU A 173 7.00 -3.06 1.90
N GLY A 174 8.02 -2.21 1.96
CA GLY A 174 8.91 -2.10 3.12
C GLY A 174 8.17 -1.71 4.40
N LEU A 175 7.21 -0.78 4.31
CA LEU A 175 6.37 -0.36 5.42
C LEU A 175 5.46 -1.50 5.90
N LYS A 176 4.81 -2.23 4.98
CA LYS A 176 3.98 -3.39 5.31
C LYS A 176 4.76 -4.46 6.08
N VAL A 177 5.99 -4.76 5.64
CA VAL A 177 6.85 -5.74 6.32
C VAL A 177 7.23 -5.26 7.72
N ARG A 178 7.55 -3.97 7.90
CA ARG A 178 7.90 -3.42 9.22
C ARG A 178 6.71 -3.45 10.18
N ILE A 179 5.52 -3.08 9.71
CA ILE A 179 4.29 -3.12 10.50
C ILE A 179 3.97 -4.56 10.91
N ALA A 180 4.02 -5.52 9.98
CA ALA A 180 3.77 -6.93 10.27
C ALA A 180 4.73 -7.49 11.34
N LYS A 181 6.02 -7.15 11.25
CA LYS A 181 7.00 -7.52 12.28
C LYS A 181 6.70 -6.90 13.64
N ALA A 182 6.35 -5.61 13.67
CA ALA A 182 6.00 -4.93 14.91
C ALA A 182 4.74 -5.54 15.56
N GLU A 183 3.73 -5.90 14.76
CA GLU A 183 2.52 -6.58 15.24
C GLU A 183 2.81 -7.97 15.79
N GLU A 184 3.68 -8.74 15.14
CA GLU A 184 4.12 -10.05 15.62
C GLU A 184 4.86 -9.93 16.95
N GLU A 185 5.78 -8.98 17.08
CA GLU A 185 6.48 -8.71 18.33
C GLU A 185 5.53 -8.31 19.46
N LEU A 186 4.53 -7.47 19.16
CA LEU A 186 3.50 -7.10 20.13
C LEU A 186 2.64 -8.29 20.52
N ARG A 187 2.31 -9.19 19.59
CA ARG A 187 1.57 -10.42 19.87
C ARG A 187 2.36 -11.36 20.78
N ILE A 188 3.65 -11.54 20.51
CA ILE A 188 4.55 -12.37 21.33
C ILE A 188 4.66 -11.79 22.75
N LYS A 189 4.85 -10.46 22.86
CA LYS A 189 4.91 -9.77 24.17
C LYS A 189 3.63 -9.96 24.97
N ARG A 190 2.46 -9.75 24.35
CA ARG A 190 1.15 -9.96 25.00
C ARG A 190 0.95 -11.40 25.44
N ALA A 191 1.31 -12.38 24.60
CA ALA A 191 1.22 -13.79 24.97
C ALA A 191 2.11 -14.13 26.17
N LYS A 192 3.33 -13.57 26.21
CA LYS A 192 4.25 -13.74 27.33
C LYS A 192 3.73 -13.10 28.62
N GLU A 193 3.15 -11.90 28.52
CA GLU A 193 2.55 -11.21 29.66
C GLU A 193 1.35 -11.99 30.22
N ALA A 194 0.44 -12.45 29.36
CA ALA A 194 -0.70 -13.28 29.75
C ALA A 194 -0.27 -14.58 30.45
N PHE A 195 0.79 -15.24 29.96
CA PHE A 195 1.34 -16.43 30.62
C PHE A 195 1.90 -16.13 32.01
N MET A 196 2.59 -14.99 32.18
CA MET A 196 3.12 -14.58 33.48
C MET A 196 2.01 -14.20 34.45
N GLU A 197 0.93 -13.57 33.97
CA GLU A 197 -0.25 -13.25 34.77
C GLU A 197 -0.99 -14.50 35.22
N ASP A 198 -1.23 -15.45 34.31
CA ASP A 198 -1.90 -16.72 34.63
C ASP A 198 -1.10 -17.51 35.69
N ARG A 199 0.22 -17.58 35.54
CA ARG A 199 1.10 -18.22 36.54
C ARG A 199 1.03 -17.53 37.91
N ARG A 200 0.95 -16.19 37.95
CA ARG A 200 0.79 -15.44 39.20
C ARG A 200 -0.59 -15.64 39.82
N ALA A 201 -1.63 -15.65 39.00
CA ALA A 201 -3.01 -15.89 39.45
C ALA A 201 -3.16 -17.29 40.04
N GLN A 202 -2.56 -18.29 39.40
CA GLN A 202 -2.53 -19.66 39.92
C GLN A 202 -1.80 -19.74 41.26
N ALA A 203 -0.62 -19.12 41.38
CA ALA A 203 0.12 -19.08 42.64
C ALA A 203 -0.70 -18.43 43.78
N LEU A 204 -1.34 -17.29 43.52
CA LEU A 204 -2.22 -16.63 44.48
C LEU A 204 -3.43 -17.48 44.89
N ARG A 205 -4.00 -18.24 43.94
CA ARG A 205 -5.12 -19.14 44.21
C ARG A 205 -4.68 -20.30 45.11
N THR A 206 -3.54 -20.94 44.79
CA THR A 206 -2.98 -22.02 45.61
C THR A 206 -2.64 -21.53 47.03
N GLU A 207 -2.11 -20.32 47.19
CA GLU A 207 -1.85 -19.74 48.52
C GLU A 207 -3.14 -19.53 49.33
N ARG A 208 -4.21 -19.05 48.69
CA ARG A 208 -5.51 -18.88 49.36
C ARG A 208 -6.11 -20.22 49.78
N GLU A 209 -6.11 -21.21 48.88
CA GLU A 209 -6.61 -22.56 49.19
C GLU A 209 -5.80 -23.22 50.32
N ARG A 210 -4.48 -23.03 50.35
CA ARG A 210 -3.63 -23.52 51.43
C ARG A 210 -3.96 -22.87 52.77
N LYS A 211 -4.20 -21.55 52.81
CA LYS A 211 -4.59 -20.83 54.02
C LYS A 211 -5.95 -21.31 54.54
N ILE A 212 -6.95 -21.44 53.66
CA ILE A 212 -8.29 -21.94 54.03
C ILE A 212 -8.19 -23.35 54.61
N ARG A 213 -7.51 -24.28 53.92
CA ARG A 213 -7.33 -25.66 54.42
C ARG A 213 -6.60 -25.71 55.76
N SER A 214 -5.61 -24.84 55.98
CA SER A 214 -4.92 -24.78 57.28
C SER A 214 -5.82 -24.27 58.40
N GLN A 215 -6.74 -23.35 58.12
CA GLN A 215 -7.70 -22.85 59.11
C GLN A 215 -8.80 -23.89 59.40
N GLU A 216 -9.31 -24.57 58.37
CA GLU A 216 -10.30 -25.64 58.51
C GLU A 216 -9.72 -26.88 59.21
N GLY A 217 -8.47 -27.26 58.89
CA GLY A 217 -7.79 -28.37 59.57
C GLY A 217 -7.51 -28.09 61.05
N VAL A 218 -7.33 -26.84 61.44
CA VAL A 218 -7.21 -26.42 62.84
C VAL A 218 -8.59 -26.37 63.53
N ALA A 219 -9.64 -25.94 62.82
CA ALA A 219 -11.00 -25.92 63.33
C ALA A 219 -11.56 -27.35 63.55
N GLN A 220 -11.25 -28.30 62.66
CA GLN A 220 -11.71 -29.68 62.74
C GLN A 220 -10.96 -30.49 63.82
N ALA A 221 -9.74 -30.08 64.19
CA ALA A 221 -8.99 -30.63 65.32
C ALA A 221 -9.44 -30.08 66.70
N GLN A 222 -10.30 -29.05 66.73
CA GLN A 222 -10.84 -28.44 67.96
C GLN A 222 -12.30 -28.79 68.25
N SER A 223 -12.94 -29.66 67.46
CA SER A 223 -14.24 -30.22 67.80
C SER A 223 -14.11 -31.12 69.03
N PRO A 224 -14.69 -30.77 70.20
CA PRO A 224 -14.67 -31.63 71.37
C PRO A 224 -15.59 -32.82 71.12
N ILE A 225 -15.11 -34.02 71.43
CA ILE A 225 -15.90 -35.25 71.46
C ILE A 225 -17.09 -35.02 72.42
N PRO A 226 -18.36 -35.02 71.98
CA PRO A 226 -19.48 -35.01 72.90
C PRO A 226 -19.53 -36.40 73.56
N GLY A 227 -19.48 -36.41 74.88
CA GLY A 227 -19.41 -37.62 75.70
C GLY A 227 -20.53 -38.60 75.37
N GLY A 228 -20.14 -39.86 75.13
CA GLY A 228 -21.05 -40.99 75.19
C GLY A 228 -21.53 -41.15 76.63
N HIS A 229 -22.78 -40.78 76.85
CA HIS A 229 -23.51 -41.11 78.07
C HIS A 229 -23.96 -42.58 77.92
N VAL A 230 -23.46 -43.42 78.81
CA VAL A 230 -23.83 -44.83 78.96
C VAL A 230 -25.24 -44.89 79.57
N ASP A 231 -26.17 -45.46 78.80
CA ASP A 231 -27.37 -46.08 79.34
C ASP A 231 -26.93 -47.36 80.08
N ASP A 232 -27.05 -47.36 81.41
CA ASP A 232 -27.13 -48.60 82.19
C ASP A 232 -28.45 -48.60 82.97
N LEU A 233 -29.28 -49.55 82.58
CA LEU A 233 -30.50 -50.01 83.22
C LEU A 233 -30.21 -50.74 84.54
N GLU A 234 -31.28 -50.94 85.31
CA GLU A 234 -31.45 -51.83 86.48
C GLU A 234 -31.05 -51.23 87.84
N LEU A 235 -31.81 -51.39 88.94
CA LEU A 235 -33.03 -52.14 89.23
C LEU A 235 -33.60 -51.60 90.57
N GLU A 236 -34.86 -51.93 90.83
CA GLU A 236 -35.62 -51.77 92.07
C GLU A 236 -34.83 -52.10 93.36
N LEU A 237 -35.17 -51.46 94.49
CA LEU A 237 -35.81 -52.13 95.65
C LEU A 237 -36.04 -51.16 96.83
N ASP A 238 -37.29 -51.21 97.30
CA ASP A 238 -37.90 -50.87 98.61
C ASP A 238 -37.80 -49.46 99.22
#